data_AF-A0A0D7AYA7-F1
#
_entry.id   AF-A0A0D7AYA7-F1
#
_cell.length_a   1.000
_cell.length_b   1.000
_cell.length_c   1.000
_cell.angle_alpha   90.00
_cell.angle_beta   90.00
_cell.angle_gamma   90.00
#
_symmetry.space_group_name_H-M   'P 1'
#
loop_
_entity.id
_entity.type
_entity.pdbx_description
1 polymer ?
#
loop_
_entity_poly.entity_id
_entity_poly.type
_entity_poly.pdbx_seq_one_letter_code
_entity_poly.pdbx_strand_id
1 'polypeptide(L)' 'MATNATPRHYTSTGARLPPEICDIIIDFLHDDKPTLAACSVVAPSWTSAARYHLWRAVTV' A
#
# COMPACT_ATOMS: atom_id res chain seq x y z
N MET A 1 12.01 33.29 -27.49
CA MET A 1 11.51 31.91 -27.53
C MET A 1 12.24 31.09 -26.47
N ALA A 2 11.65 30.94 -25.28
CA ALA A 2 12.11 29.99 -24.26
C ALA A 2 10.84 29.52 -23.55
N THR A 3 10.48 28.25 -23.73
CA THR A 3 9.30 27.63 -23.15
C THR A 3 9.55 27.49 -21.64
N ASN A 4 8.83 28.28 -20.85
CA ASN A 4 8.88 28.22 -19.40
C ASN A 4 8.43 26.81 -18.98
N ALA A 5 9.39 25.95 -18.63
CA ALA A 5 9.12 24.61 -18.15
C ALA A 5 8.18 24.71 -16.95
N THR A 6 7.01 24.11 -17.09
CA THR A 6 6.00 23.99 -16.04
C THR A 6 6.68 23.52 -14.75
N PRO A 7 6.45 24.19 -13.60
CA PRO A 7 6.95 23.68 -12.34
C PRO A 7 6.33 22.30 -12.17
N ARG A 8 7.16 21.25 -12.14
CA ARG A 8 6.71 19.93 -11.70
C ARG A 8 6.19 20.16 -10.30
N HIS A 9 4.86 20.16 -10.16
CA HIS A 9 4.21 20.15 -8.87
C HIS A 9 4.79 18.95 -8.14
N TYR A 10 5.76 19.20 -7.25
CA TYR A 10 6.13 18.21 -6.26
C TYR A 10 4.94 18.20 -5.33
N THR A 11 3.90 17.45 -5.71
CA THR A 11 2.76 17.21 -4.84
C THR A 11 3.36 16.55 -3.62
N SER A 12 3.58 17.34 -2.57
CA SER A 12 3.95 16.87 -1.26
C SER A 12 2.73 16.18 -0.67
N THR A 13 2.32 15.11 -1.32
CA THR A 13 1.32 14.17 -0.84
C THR A 13 2.11 13.33 0.15
N GLY A 14 1.88 13.58 1.45
CA GLY A 14 2.74 13.15 2.56
C GLY A 14 3.32 11.75 2.37
N ALA A 15 4.62 11.62 2.65
CA ALA A 15 5.45 10.42 2.50
C ALA A 15 4.65 9.11 2.43
N ARG A 16 4.19 8.73 1.24
CA ARG A 16 3.62 7.42 1.00
C ARG A 16 4.79 6.48 0.82
N LEU A 17 4.86 5.46 1.67
CA LEU A 17 5.79 4.37 1.49
C LEU A 17 5.64 3.79 0.08
N PRO A 18 6.74 3.42 -0.58
CA PRO A 18 6.67 2.70 -1.84
C PRO A 18 5.79 1.44 -1.70
N PRO A 19 5.04 1.06 -2.74
CA PRO A 19 4.17 -0.12 -2.68
C PRO A 19 4.95 -1.40 -2.36
N GLU A 20 6.21 -1.52 -2.80
CA GLU A 20 7.06 -2.68 -2.53
C GLU A 20 7.32 -2.85 -1.02
N ILE A 21 7.47 -1.73 -0.30
CA ILE A 21 7.63 -1.75 1.15
C ILE A 21 6.32 -2.16 1.83
N CYS A 22 5.18 -1.69 1.32
CA CYS A 22 3.87 -2.09 1.84
C CYS A 22 3.67 -3.60 1.65
N ASP A 23 4.00 -4.14 0.48
CA ASP A 23 3.88 -5.57 0.17
C ASP A 23 4.74 -6.42 1.11
N ILE A 24 6.00 -6.04 1.34
CA ILE A 24 6.88 -6.73 2.30
C ILE A 24 6.26 -6.76 3.71
N ILE A 25 5.73 -5.62 4.19
CA ILE A 25 5.10 -5.54 5.51
C ILE A 25 3.89 -6.48 5.59
N ILE A 26 3.03 -6.47 4.57
CA ILE A 26 1.85 -7.33 4.53
C ILE A 26 2.23 -8.80 4.41
N ASP A 27 3.27 -9.14 3.64
CA ASP A 27 3.79 -10.51 3.52
C ASP A 27 4.23 -11.06 4.89
N PHE A 28 4.85 -10.24 5.75
CA PHE A 28 5.20 -10.65 7.12
C PHE A 28 3.98 -10.90 8.01
N LEU A 29 2.82 -10.34 7.68
CA LEU A 29 1.58 -10.44 8.46
C LEU A 29 0.66 -11.58 8.00
N HIS A 30 1.10 -12.44 7.07
CA HIS A 30 0.26 -13.46 6.43
C HIS A 30 -0.51 -14.39 7.40
N ASP A 31 0.05 -14.69 8.57
CA ASP A 31 -0.60 -15.54 9.59
C ASP A 31 -1.54 -14.76 10.52
N ASP A 32 -1.35 -13.44 10.68
CA ASP A 32 -2.12 -12.61 11.60
C ASP A 32 -3.29 -11.91 10.88
N LYS A 33 -4.37 -12.67 10.69
CA LYS A 33 -5.63 -12.20 10.09
C LYS A 33 -6.21 -10.93 10.73
N PRO A 34 -6.24 -10.74 12.07
CA PRO A 34 -6.78 -9.51 12.64
C PRO A 34 -5.92 -8.28 12.29
N THR A 35 -4.59 -8.39 12.27
CA THR A 35 -3.72 -7.30 11.85
C THR A 35 -3.84 -7.02 10.35
N LEU A 36 -3.93 -8.05 9.51
CA LEU A 36 -4.22 -7.88 8.07
C LEU A 36 -5.54 -7.15 7.83
N ALA A 37 -6.59 -7.46 8.60
CA ALA A 37 -7.87 -6.76 8.51
C ALA A 37 -7.74 -5.28 8.88
N ALA A 38 -6.98 -4.95 9.93
CA ALA A 38 -6.69 -3.57 10.30
C ALA A 38 -5.88 -2.83 9.22
N CYS A 39 -4.88 -3.48 8.63
CA CYS A 39 -4.08 -2.95 7.52
C CYS A 39 -4.94 -2.63 6.28
N SER A 40 -6.02 -3.38 6.06
CA SER A 40 -6.87 -3.21 4.88
C SER A 40 -7.59 -1.87 4.79
N VAL A 41 -7.69 -1.12 5.90
CA VAL A 41 -8.37 0.19 5.97
C VAL A 41 -7.43 1.38 6.09
N VAL A 42 -6.10 1.16 6.13
CA VAL A 42 -5.10 2.24 6.31
C VAL A 42 -4.92 3.09 5.05
N ALA A 43 -4.72 2.44 3.90
CA ALA A 43 -4.50 3.10 2.63
C ALA A 43 -4.82 2.16 1.46
N PRO A 44 -5.15 2.68 0.26
CA PRO A 44 -5.45 1.86 -0.91
C PRO A 44 -4.36 0.84 -1.26
N SER A 45 -3.08 1.19 -1.10
CA SER A 45 -1.96 0.27 -1.34
C SER A 45 -1.93 -0.90 -0.36
N TRP A 46 -2.28 -0.66 0.91
CA TRP A 46 -2.35 -1.69 1.94
C TRP A 46 -3.61 -2.55 1.79
N THR A 47 -4.72 -1.97 1.29
CA THR A 47 -5.96 -2.70 1.03
C THR A 47 -5.77 -3.80 -0.01
N SER A 48 -5.13 -3.50 -1.14
CA SER A 48 -4.90 -4.49 -2.21
C SER A 48 -4.06 -5.66 -1.72
N ALA A 49 -2.95 -5.38 -1.03
CA ALA A 49 -2.07 -6.39 -0.49
C ALA A 49 -2.73 -7.21 0.63
N ALA A 50 -3.35 -6.55 1.63
CA ALA A 50 -3.96 -7.25 2.76
C ALA A 50 -5.11 -8.18 2.33
N ARG A 51 -5.93 -7.76 1.36
CA ARG A 51 -6.99 -8.61 0.81
C ARG A 51 -6.44 -9.80 0.05
N TYR A 52 -5.31 -9.68 -0.63
CA TYR A 52 -4.67 -10.85 -1.27
C TYR A 52 -4.34 -11.93 -0.22
N HIS A 53 -3.73 -11.56 0.91
CA HIS A 53 -3.39 -12.52 1.97
C HIS A 53 -4.59 -13.07 2.73
N LEU A 54 -5.56 -12.22 3.08
CA LEU A 54 -6.79 -12.64 3.76
C LEU A 54 -7.59 -13.69 2.96
N TRP A 55 -7.59 -13.59 1.64
CA TRP A 55 -8.38 -14.45 0.76
C TRP A 55 -7.57 -15.62 0.19
N ARG A 56 -6.23 -15.56 0.24
CA ARG A 56 -5.33 -16.67 -0.11
C ARG A 56 -5.35 -17.79 0.94
N ALA A 57 -5.62 -17.47 2.21
CA ALA A 57 -5.62 -18.41 3.32
C ALA A 57 -7.03 -18.75 3.84
N VAL A 58 -8.01 -18.93 2.94
CA VAL A 58 -9.30 -19.52 3.29
C VAL A 58 -9.10 -21.03 3.44
N THR A 59 -8.75 -21.44 4.65
CA THR A 59 -8.77 -22.86 5.04
C THR A 59 -10.21 -23.24 5.37
N VAL A 60 -10.76 -24.18 4.59
CA VAL A 60 -12.06 -24.82 4.81
C VAL A 60 -12.01 -25.86 5.92
#